data_AF-A0A3S4KBG7-F1
#
_entry.id   AF-A0A3S4KBG7-F1
#
_cell.length_a   1.000
_cell.length_b   1.000
_cell.length_c   1.000
_cell.angle_alpha   90.00
_cell.angle_beta   90.00
_cell.angle_gamma   90.00
#
_symmetry.space_group_name_H-M   'P 1'
#
loop_
_entity.id
_entity.type
_entity.pdbx_description
1 polymer ?
#
loop_
_entity_poly.entity_id
_entity_poly.type
_entity_poly.pdbx_seq_one_letter_code
_entity_poly.pdbx_strand_id
1 'polypeptide(L)'
;MSFFEIDSRFLIDTAFHRLEIIRDDGLYRHLRMQQPETSCYYYDVITWPGYLTVTGDMGTWTFSRIADMFDFFWRLGRWNQYPLLG
;
A
#
# COMPACT_ATOMS: atom_id res chain seq x y z
N MET A 1 20.06 5.77 -11.80
CA MET A 1 19.10 4.69 -11.49
C MET A 1 17.78 5.09 -12.10
N SER A 2 17.44 4.50 -13.24
CA SER A 2 16.16 4.75 -13.92
C SER A 2 15.02 4.19 -13.09
N PHE A 3 13.87 4.85 -13.16
CA PHE A 3 12.60 4.54 -12.52
C PHE A 3 11.97 3.17 -12.93
N PHE A 4 12.76 2.24 -13.49
CA PHE A 4 12.32 1.09 -14.28
C PHE A 4 13.05 -0.23 -13.96
N GLU A 5 13.50 -0.43 -12.74
CA GLU A 5 13.70 -1.78 -12.20
C GLU A 5 12.75 -1.97 -11.03
N ILE A 6 11.47 -2.21 -11.34
CA ILE A 6 10.70 -3.07 -10.44
C ILE A 6 11.40 -4.42 -10.54
N ASP A 7 12.00 -4.90 -9.45
CA ASP A 7 12.65 -6.20 -9.44
C ASP A 7 11.63 -7.23 -9.96
N SER A 8 11.97 -7.91 -11.06
CA SER A 8 11.14 -8.96 -11.66
C SER A 8 10.61 -9.96 -10.64
N ARG A 9 11.32 -10.15 -9.52
CA ARG A 9 10.89 -10.97 -8.39
C ARG A 9 9.62 -10.49 -7.73
N PHE A 10 9.44 -9.18 -7.52
CA PHE A 10 8.21 -8.65 -6.91
C PHE A 10 6.97 -9.04 -7.72
N LEU A 11 7.04 -8.92 -9.05
CA LEU A 11 5.93 -9.29 -9.92
C LEU A 11 5.63 -10.79 -9.86
N ILE A 12 6.65 -11.63 -9.73
CA ILE A 12 6.50 -13.09 -9.61
C ILE A 12 5.92 -13.44 -8.23
N ASP A 13 6.52 -12.92 -7.16
CA ASP A 13 6.18 -13.23 -5.77
C ASP A 13 4.78 -12.76 -5.39
N THR A 14 4.26 -11.74 -6.08
CA THR A 14 2.92 -11.19 -5.84
C THR A 14 1.91 -11.52 -6.94
N ALA A 15 2.27 -12.32 -7.95
CA ALA A 15 1.44 -12.59 -9.13
C ALA A 15 0.04 -13.13 -8.80
N PHE A 16 -0.07 -13.87 -7.70
CA PHE A 16 -1.31 -14.52 -7.27
C PHE A 16 -1.96 -13.85 -6.05
N HIS A 17 -1.42 -12.71 -5.60
CA HIS A 17 -2.05 -11.92 -4.55
C HIS A 17 -3.42 -11.43 -5.00
N ARG A 18 -4.39 -11.53 -4.09
CA ARG A 18 -5.71 -10.94 -4.22
C ARG A 18 -5.85 -9.82 -3.20
N LEU A 19 -6.56 -8.77 -3.61
CA LEU A 19 -7.01 -7.72 -2.70
C LEU A 19 -8.32 -8.16 -2.04
N GLU A 20 -8.34 -8.19 -0.73
CA GLU A 20 -9.55 -8.32 0.08
C GLU A 20 -9.77 -7.03 0.88
N ILE A 21 -11.02 -6.53 0.87
CA ILE A 21 -11.45 -5.42 1.70
C ILE A 21 -12.07 -6.01 2.97
N ILE A 22 -11.29 -6.13 4.04
CA ILE A 22 -11.75 -6.66 5.33
C ILE A 22 -12.63 -5.63 6.05
N ARG A 23 -12.27 -4.35 5.93
CA ARG A 23 -13.07 -3.23 6.46
C ARG A 23 -12.94 -2.01 5.58
N ASP A 24 -14.06 -1.32 5.36
CA ASP A 24 -14.12 0.01 4.77
C ASP A 24 -15.21 0.84 5.46
N ASP A 25 -14.80 1.62 6.47
CA ASP A 25 -15.69 2.41 7.32
C ASP A 25 -15.10 3.82 7.50
N GLY A 26 -15.26 4.64 6.47
CA GLY A 26 -14.71 5.99 6.43
C GLY A 26 -13.19 5.97 6.58
N LEU A 27 -12.66 6.57 7.66
CA LEU A 27 -11.21 6.61 7.91
C LEU A 27 -10.63 5.28 8.44
N TYR A 28 -11.48 4.35 8.88
CA TYR A 28 -11.09 3.05 9.38
C TYR A 28 -11.17 2.01 8.26
N ARG A 29 -10.01 1.66 7.69
CA ARG A 29 -9.92 0.72 6.56
C ARG A 29 -8.93 -0.38 6.86
N HIS A 30 -9.20 -1.58 6.37
CA HIS A 30 -8.32 -2.74 6.44
C HIS A 30 -8.38 -3.46 5.10
N LEU A 31 -7.30 -3.34 4.34
CA LEU A 31 -7.08 -4.03 3.09
C LEU A 31 -6.07 -5.13 3.31
N ARG A 32 -6.28 -6.29 2.69
CA ARG A 32 -5.33 -7.40 2.70
C ARG A 32 -4.91 -7.75 1.28
N MET A 33 -3.62 -7.91 1.07
CA MET A 33 -3.02 -8.40 -0.15
C MET A 33 -2.35 -9.74 0.16
N GLN A 34 -2.94 -10.82 -0.34
CA GLN A 34 -2.52 -12.17 0.01
C GLN A 34 -2.81 -13.16 -1.12
N GLN A 35 -1.94 -14.14 -1.34
CA GLN A 35 -2.24 -15.29 -2.18
C GLN A 35 -3.13 -16.24 -1.37
N PRO A 36 -4.29 -16.69 -1.90
CA PRO A 36 -5.16 -17.61 -1.17
C PRO A 36 -4.40 -18.82 -0.62
N GLU A 37 -4.77 -19.23 0.59
CA GLU A 37 -4.24 -20.44 1.25
C GLU A 37 -2.78 -20.36 1.72
N THR A 38 -2.08 -19.23 1.55
CA THR A 38 -0.72 -19.03 2.06
C THR A 38 -0.56 -17.68 2.75
N SER A 39 0.29 -17.62 3.76
CA SER A 39 0.72 -16.36 4.39
C SER A 39 2.08 -15.88 3.90
N CYS A 40 2.63 -16.44 2.83
CA CYS A 40 3.88 -15.95 2.26
C CYS A 40 3.65 -14.60 1.56
N TYR A 41 4.49 -13.63 1.89
CA TYR A 41 4.53 -12.28 1.33
C TYR A 41 3.24 -11.48 1.50
N TYR A 42 2.33 -11.91 2.38
CA TYR A 42 1.10 -11.17 2.61
C TYR A 42 1.38 -9.84 3.32
N TYR A 43 0.54 -8.86 3.04
CA TYR A 43 0.55 -7.63 3.79
C TYR A 43 -0.85 -7.02 3.90
N ASP A 44 -1.08 -6.35 5.01
CA ASP A 44 -2.26 -5.58 5.31
C ASP A 44 -1.93 -4.10 5.24
N VAL A 45 -2.85 -3.31 4.69
CA VAL A 45 -2.85 -1.86 4.78
C VAL A 45 -4.03 -1.44 5.65
N ILE A 46 -3.72 -0.88 6.82
CA ILE A 46 -4.70 -0.50 7.84
C ILE A 46 -4.63 1.01 8.06
N THR A 47 -5.78 1.68 8.06
CA THR A 47 -5.87 3.11 8.36
C THR A 47 -6.82 3.39 9.51
N TRP A 48 -6.51 4.45 10.25
CA TRP A 48 -7.39 5.12 11.20
C TRP A 48 -7.03 6.62 11.21
N PRO A 49 -7.83 7.51 11.83
CA PRO A 49 -7.60 8.95 11.74
C PRO A 49 -6.15 9.34 12.10
N GLY A 50 -5.42 9.88 11.12
CA GLY A 50 -4.03 10.32 11.29
C GLY A 50 -2.95 9.30 10.95
N TYR A 51 -3.30 8.03 10.69
CA TYR A 51 -2.34 6.93 10.61
C TYR A 51 -2.62 5.96 9.46
N LEU A 52 -1.54 5.41 8.93
CA LEU A 52 -1.55 4.27 8.02
C LEU A 52 -0.45 3.31 8.45
N THR A 53 -0.80 2.05 8.63
CA THR A 53 0.13 0.96 8.92
C THR A 53 0.12 -0.05 7.78
N VAL A 54 1.31 -0.39 7.31
CA VAL A 54 1.55 -1.58 6.51
C VAL A 54 2.13 -2.63 7.44
N THR A 55 1.50 -3.80 7.54
CA THR A 55 1.93 -4.91 8.40
C THR A 55 1.79 -6.23 7.65
N GLY A 56 2.39 -7.31 8.11
CA GLY A 56 2.36 -8.60 7.42
C GLY A 56 3.47 -9.53 7.90
N ASP A 57 3.79 -10.55 7.11
CA ASP A 57 4.87 -11.49 7.41
C ASP A 57 6.27 -10.88 7.21
N MET A 58 6.38 -9.83 6.39
CA MET A 58 7.65 -9.15 6.08
C MET A 58 7.99 -7.97 7.00
N GLY A 59 7.14 -7.64 7.99
CA GLY A 59 7.42 -6.58 8.95
C GLY A 59 6.25 -5.64 9.19
N THR A 60 6.52 -4.51 9.85
CA THR A 60 5.50 -3.51 10.18
C THR A 60 6.07 -2.11 10.11
N TRP A 61 5.38 -1.23 9.38
CA TRP A 61 5.73 0.17 9.18
C TRP A 61 4.49 1.03 9.38
N THR A 62 4.61 2.08 10.20
CA THR A 62 3.51 2.99 10.51
C THR A 62 3.91 4.42 10.14
N PHE A 63 3.01 5.10 9.44
CA PHE A 63 3.13 6.49 9.01
C PHE A 63 2.02 7.32 9.65
N SER A 64 2.28 8.60 9.90
CA SER A 64 1.26 9.52 10.41
C SER A 64 1.42 10.92 9.83
N ARG A 65 0.28 11.58 9.52
CA ARG A 65 0.28 12.97 9.04
C ARG A 65 -1.07 13.68 9.11
N ILE A 66 -1.99 13.36 8.20
CA ILE A 66 -3.34 13.96 8.12
C ILE A 66 -4.41 12.92 8.43
N ALA A 67 -5.64 13.37 8.69
CA ALA A 67 -6.75 12.50 9.08
C ALA A 67 -6.96 11.33 8.10
N ASP A 68 -6.97 11.59 6.79
CA ASP A 68 -7.02 10.55 5.76
C ASP A 68 -5.65 10.32 5.14
N MET A 69 -4.96 9.28 5.59
CA MET A 69 -3.63 8.94 5.08
C MET A 69 -3.68 8.33 3.67
N PHE A 70 -4.81 7.79 3.19
CA PHE A 70 -4.94 7.43 1.77
C PHE A 70 -4.92 8.67 0.90
N ASP A 71 -5.61 9.75 1.28
CA ASP A 71 -5.54 11.03 0.56
C ASP A 71 -4.11 11.58 0.54
N PHE A 72 -3.37 11.46 1.66
CA PHE A 72 -1.96 11.85 1.73
C PHE A 72 -1.10 11.12 0.69
N PHE A 73 -1.12 9.78 0.68
CA PHE A 73 -0.31 8.98 -0.24
C PHE A 73 -0.80 9.05 -1.69
N TRP A 74 -2.11 9.23 -1.92
CA TRP A 74 -2.67 9.45 -3.26
C TRP A 74 -2.17 10.74 -3.89
N ARG A 75 -2.16 11.85 -3.13
CA ARG A 75 -1.63 13.13 -3.61
C ARG A 75 -0.13 13.07 -3.87
N LEU A 76 0.64 12.34 -3.06
CA LEU A 76 2.07 12.10 -3.30
C LEU A 76 2.32 11.39 -4.64
N GLY A 77 1.48 10.42 -5.02
CA GLY A 77 1.60 9.71 -6.30
C GLY A 77 1.37 10.58 -7.54
N ARG A 78 0.68 11.72 -7.40
CA ARG A 78 0.37 12.62 -8.53
C ARG A 78 1.47 13.61 -8.91
N TRP A 79 2.48 13.82 -8.05
CA TRP A 79 3.60 14.70 -8.39
C TRP A 79 4.45 14.17 -9.55
N ASN A 80 4.36 12.87 -9.84
CA ASN A 80 5.07 12.25 -10.97
C ASN A 80 4.30 12.32 -12.31
N GLN A 81 3.10 12.93 -12.34
CA GLN A 81 2.24 13.03 -13.54
C GLN A 81 2.17 14.44 -14.14
N TYR A 82 2.83 15.43 -13.55
CA TYR A 82 3.01 16.75 -14.16
C TYR A 82 4.50 16.94 -14.47
N PRO A 83 4.95 16.91 -15.73
CA PRO A 83 6.26 17.45 -16.04
C PRO A 83 6.20 18.93 -15.62
N LEU A 84 7.14 19.34 -14.78
CA LEU A 84 7.27 20.72 -14.35
C LEU A 84 7.30 21.60 -15.61
N LEU A 85 6.23 22.36 -15.83
CA LEU A 85 6.27 23.52 -16.71
C LEU A 85 7.09 24.58 -15.97
N GLY A 86 8.38 24.57 -16.24
CA GLY A 86 9.33 25.65 -16.01
C GLY A 86 10.10 25.86 -17.30
#